data_AF-A0A1A9ASA4-F1
#
_entry.id   AF-A0A1A9ASA4-F1
#
_cell.length_a   1.000
_cell.length_b   1.000
_cell.length_c   1.000
_cell.angle_alpha   90.00
_cell.angle_beta   90.00
_cell.angle_gamma   90.00
#
_symmetry.space_group_name_H-M   'P 1'
#
loop_
_entity.id
_entity.type
_entity.pdbx_description
1 polymer ?
#
loop_
_entity_poly.entity_id
_entity_poly.type
_entity_poly.pdbx_seq_one_letter_code
_entity_poly.pdbx_strand_id
1 'polypeptide(L)'
;MRLNVSYSVIKMADDSEITTLTRYIPVDVFLGMIEGNIKKLIHTYGHTNCGLRQEELCEKIKKIISEHKNIIFEHMDTRSKKKWSKEWDSQRSKYFSRLYQEEGFINMCSIPFQSIAFHSMPFHSG
;
A
#
# COMPACT_ATOMS: atom_id res chain seq x y z
N MET A 1 3.61 30.53 0.45
CA MET A 1 2.95 29.46 -0.31
C MET A 1 2.24 28.57 0.70
N ARG A 2 0.91 28.65 0.80
CA ARG A 2 0.13 27.93 1.82
C ARG A 2 -0.08 26.49 1.33
N LEU A 3 0.44 25.50 2.06
CA LEU A 3 0.21 24.08 1.79
C LEU A 3 -1.22 23.74 2.21
N ASN A 4 -2.11 23.62 1.24
CA ASN A 4 -3.45 23.08 1.47
C ASN A 4 -3.33 21.56 1.53
N VAL A 5 -3.19 21.02 2.74
CA VAL A 5 -3.36 19.58 2.98
C VAL A 5 -4.87 19.32 2.98
N SER A 6 -5.39 18.87 1.85
CA SER A 6 -6.80 18.52 1.71
C SER A 6 -7.03 17.17 2.38
N TYR A 7 -7.33 17.18 3.69
CA TYR A 7 -7.83 16.00 4.39
C TYR A 7 -9.13 15.55 3.74
N SER A 8 -9.12 14.35 3.15
CA SER A 8 -10.34 13.74 2.63
C SER A 8 -11.19 13.27 3.81
N VAL A 9 -12.44 13.72 3.82
CA VAL A 9 -13.49 13.42 4.81
C VAL A 9 -13.57 11.91 5.06
N ILE A 10 -13.24 11.49 6.28
CA ILE A 10 -13.37 10.11 6.74
C ILE A 10 -14.86 9.78 6.85
N LYS A 11 -15.27 8.65 6.26
CA LYS A 11 -16.63 8.14 6.37
C LYS A 11 -16.96 7.83 7.84
N MET A 12 -17.85 8.63 8.44
CA MET A 12 -18.36 8.48 9.81
C MET A 12 -19.37 7.32 9.95
N ALA A 13 -19.00 6.10 9.57
CA ALA A 13 -19.87 4.93 9.73
C ALA A 13 -19.35 3.89 10.73
N ASP A 14 -18.08 3.97 11.16
CA ASP A 14 -17.41 2.91 11.95
C ASP A 14 -16.83 3.37 13.31
N ASP A 15 -17.09 4.63 13.70
CA ASP A 15 -16.46 5.28 14.86
C ASP A 15 -16.92 4.73 16.22
N SER A 16 -18.07 4.03 16.26
CA SER A 16 -18.58 3.43 17.51
C SER A 16 -17.72 2.26 18.01
N GLU A 17 -16.99 1.55 17.15
CA GLU A 17 -16.12 0.47 17.60
C GLU A 17 -14.70 0.96 17.94
N ILE A 18 -14.19 1.97 17.23
CA ILE A 18 -12.84 2.53 17.46
C ILE A 18 -12.74 3.19 18.84
N THR A 19 -13.81 3.87 19.26
CA THR A 19 -13.90 4.52 20.58
C THR A 19 -13.75 3.56 21.77
N THR A 20 -13.89 2.25 21.57
CA THR A 20 -13.63 1.22 22.61
C THR A 20 -12.26 0.55 22.51
N LEU A 21 -11.40 0.96 21.56
CA LEU A 21 -10.06 0.42 21.37
C LEU A 21 -9.00 1.43 21.83
N THR A 22 -8.51 1.24 23.04
CA THR A 22 -7.56 2.16 23.70
C THR A 22 -6.16 2.19 23.07
N ARG A 23 -5.83 1.21 22.21
CA ARG A 23 -4.52 1.12 21.53
C ARG A 23 -4.65 0.84 20.04
N TYR A 24 -5.70 1.35 19.40
CA TYR A 24 -5.86 1.21 17.96
C TYR A 24 -5.01 2.25 17.22
N ILE A 25 -4.10 1.78 16.37
CA ILE A 25 -3.38 2.61 15.40
C ILE A 25 -4.12 2.51 14.08
N PRO A 26 -4.57 3.63 13.49
CA PRO A 26 -5.22 3.62 12.18
C PRO A 26 -4.35 3.08 11.03
N VAL A 27 -4.98 2.50 9.99
CA VAL A 27 -4.29 1.92 8.83
C VAL A 27 -3.61 3.01 7.98
N ASP A 28 -4.20 4.19 7.88
CA ASP A 28 -3.62 5.36 7.17
C ASP A 28 -2.29 5.83 7.77
N VAL A 29 -2.15 5.78 9.10
CA VAL A 29 -0.87 6.05 9.77
C VAL A 29 0.20 5.06 9.30
N PHE A 30 -0.13 3.78 9.21
CA PHE A 30 0.78 2.76 8.70
C PHE A 30 1.12 2.97 7.23
N LEU A 31 0.14 3.32 6.38
CA LEU A 31 0.35 3.62 4.97
C LEU A 31 1.35 4.78 4.78
N GLY A 32 1.21 5.85 5.57
CA GLY A 32 2.15 6.98 5.56
C GLY A 32 3.57 6.60 5.97
N MET A 33 3.75 5.61 6.86
CA MET A 33 5.08 5.11 7.24
C MET A 33 5.82 4.40 6.10
N ILE A 34 5.08 3.69 5.23
CA ILE A 34 5.68 2.83 4.20
C ILE A 34 5.69 3.46 2.81
N GLU A 35 4.87 4.48 2.55
CA GLU A 35 4.67 5.08 1.21
C GLU A 35 5.99 5.49 0.55
N GLY A 36 6.80 6.30 1.24
CA GLY A 36 8.07 6.79 0.68
C GLY A 36 9.06 5.67 0.38
N ASN A 37 9.12 4.63 1.23
CA ASN A 37 9.98 3.48 1.01
C ASN A 37 9.55 2.68 -0.22
N ILE A 38 8.24 2.50 -0.42
CA ILE A 38 7.70 1.80 -1.58
C ILE A 38 7.92 2.60 -2.86
N LYS A 39 7.67 3.92 -2.86
CA LYS A 39 7.94 4.79 -4.02
C LYS A 39 9.41 4.71 -4.43
N LYS A 40 10.32 4.76 -3.46
CA LYS A 40 11.76 4.59 -3.70
C LYS A 40 12.08 3.23 -4.34
N LEU A 41 11.47 2.14 -3.88
CA LEU A 41 11.63 0.84 -4.52
C LEU A 41 11.08 0.84 -5.95
N ILE A 42 9.90 1.40 -6.20
CA ILE A 42 9.32 1.50 -7.55
C ILE A 42 10.27 2.25 -8.49
N HIS A 43 10.87 3.36 -8.05
CA HIS A 43 11.85 4.11 -8.87
C HIS A 43 13.18 3.37 -9.06
N THR A 44 13.54 2.50 -8.13
CA THR A 44 14.78 1.69 -8.21
C THR A 44 14.60 0.50 -9.14
N TYR A 45 13.42 -0.11 -9.15
CA TYR A 45 13.11 -1.35 -9.86
C TYR A 45 12.25 -1.17 -11.11
N GLY A 46 11.71 0.03 -11.30
CA GLY A 46 10.89 0.44 -12.41
C GLY A 46 11.67 1.36 -13.33
N HIS A 47 11.75 0.98 -14.59
CA HIS A 47 12.23 1.84 -15.65
C HIS A 47 11.06 2.06 -16.61
N THR A 48 10.60 3.30 -16.77
CA THR A 48 9.44 3.64 -17.60
C THR A 48 9.54 3.11 -19.04
N ASN A 49 10.77 2.93 -19.55
CA ASN A 49 11.03 2.44 -20.90
C ASN A 49 11.27 0.92 -21.02
N CYS A 50 11.41 0.20 -19.89
CA CYS A 50 11.72 -1.24 -19.89
C CYS A 50 10.69 -2.09 -19.10
N GLY A 51 10.11 -1.55 -18.04
CA GLY A 51 9.19 -2.27 -17.12
C GLY A 51 9.72 -2.39 -15.70
N LEU A 52 9.03 -3.18 -14.88
CA LEU A 52 9.32 -3.42 -13.46
C LEU A 52 9.92 -4.81 -13.24
N ARG A 53 10.97 -4.91 -12.41
CA ARG A 53 11.47 -6.21 -11.90
C ARG A 53 10.55 -6.76 -10.82
N GLN A 54 9.43 -7.37 -11.24
CA GLN A 54 8.30 -7.68 -10.36
C GLN A 54 8.66 -8.58 -9.18
N GLU A 55 9.32 -9.72 -9.40
CA GLU A 55 9.63 -10.67 -8.32
C GLU A 55 10.45 -10.01 -7.20
N GLU A 56 11.56 -9.35 -7.56
CA GLU A 56 12.45 -8.69 -6.61
C GLU A 56 11.75 -7.50 -5.90
N LEU A 57 10.98 -6.70 -6.65
CA LEU A 57 10.22 -5.58 -6.10
C LEU A 57 9.18 -6.06 -5.08
N CYS A 58 8.39 -7.07 -5.43
CA CYS A 58 7.32 -7.57 -4.56
C CYS A 58 7.87 -8.19 -3.28
N GLU A 59 8.99 -8.93 -3.35
CA GLU A 59 9.65 -9.47 -2.14
C GLU A 59 10.15 -8.36 -1.22
N LYS A 60 10.74 -7.29 -1.77
CA LYS A 60 11.20 -6.13 -0.98
C LYS A 60 10.04 -5.36 -0.35
N ILE A 61 8.93 -5.19 -1.08
CA ILE A 61 7.72 -4.56 -0.53
C ILE A 61 7.14 -5.41 0.59
N LYS A 62 7.02 -6.74 0.42
CA LYS A 62 6.57 -7.65 1.48
C LYS A 62 7.42 -7.52 2.74
N LYS A 63 8.74 -7.42 2.59
CA LYS A 63 9.67 -7.23 3.71
C LYS A 63 9.40 -5.91 4.46
N ILE A 64 9.29 -4.78 3.74
CA ILE A 64 8.96 -3.48 4.35
C ILE A 64 7.65 -3.52 5.12
N ILE A 65 6.59 -4.09 4.52
CA ILE A 65 5.28 -4.21 5.15
C ILE A 65 5.40 -5.03 6.43
N SER A 66 6.07 -6.18 6.38
CA SER A 66 6.25 -7.06 7.54
C SER A 66 6.98 -6.37 8.70
N GLU A 67 8.11 -5.71 8.39
CA GLU A 67 8.92 -5.00 9.38
C GLU A 67 8.12 -3.88 10.07
N HIS A 68 7.48 -3.01 9.28
CA HIS A 68 6.72 -1.88 9.85
C HIS A 68 5.44 -2.35 10.57
N LYS A 69 4.84 -3.46 10.11
CA LYS A 69 3.65 -4.04 10.75
C LYS A 69 3.99 -4.53 12.15
N ASN A 70 5.17 -5.14 12.33
CA ASN A 70 5.63 -5.56 13.65
C ASN A 70 5.81 -4.36 14.59
N ILE A 71 6.41 -3.26 14.12
CA ILE A 71 6.60 -2.04 14.91
C ILE A 71 5.26 -1.50 15.42
N ILE A 72 4.26 -1.32 14.55
CA ILE A 72 2.96 -0.82 15.00
C ILE A 72 2.25 -1.83 15.93
N PHE A 73 2.42 -3.14 15.71
CA PHE A 73 1.80 -4.17 16.51
C PHE A 73 2.38 -4.25 17.93
N GLU A 74 3.61 -3.82 18.18
CA GLU A 74 4.15 -3.71 19.55
C GLU A 74 3.33 -2.74 20.42
N HIS A 75 2.70 -1.75 19.80
CA HIS A 75 1.90 -0.74 20.49
C HIS A 75 0.41 -1.08 20.60
N MET A 76 -0.05 -2.16 19.97
CA MET A 76 -1.47 -2.53 19.89
C MET A 76 -1.81 -3.72 20.78
N ASP A 77 -3.00 -3.72 21.37
CA ASP A 77 -3.57 -4.91 22.02
C ASP A 77 -4.12 -5.92 20.99
N THR A 78 -4.46 -7.13 21.45
CA THR A 78 -4.95 -8.23 20.60
C THR A 78 -6.23 -7.88 19.83
N ARG A 79 -7.17 -7.14 20.44
CA ARG A 79 -8.43 -6.75 19.80
C ARG A 79 -8.15 -5.73 18.68
N SER A 80 -7.30 -4.76 18.98
CA SER A 80 -6.83 -3.74 18.04
C SER A 80 -6.11 -4.39 16.85
N LYS A 81 -5.19 -5.34 17.07
CA LYS A 81 -4.50 -6.10 16.00
C LYS A 81 -5.45 -6.86 15.08
N LYS A 82 -6.49 -7.48 15.66
CA LYS A 82 -7.49 -8.25 14.90
C LYS A 82 -8.34 -7.34 14.03
N LYS A 83 -8.80 -6.20 14.56
CA LYS A 83 -9.54 -5.20 13.79
C LYS A 83 -8.65 -4.61 12.68
N TRP A 84 -7.44 -4.19 13.04
CA TRP A 84 -6.48 -3.62 12.11
C TRP A 84 -6.17 -4.56 10.94
N SER A 85 -5.96 -5.86 11.20
CA SER A 85 -5.65 -6.82 10.14
C SER A 85 -6.78 -6.95 9.12
N LYS A 86 -8.05 -6.93 9.58
CA LYS A 86 -9.21 -6.94 8.68
C LYS A 86 -9.29 -5.67 7.83
N GLU A 87 -9.04 -4.52 8.45
CA GLU A 87 -9.07 -3.23 7.76
C GLU A 87 -7.92 -3.13 6.75
N TRP A 88 -6.72 -3.54 7.15
CA TRP A 88 -5.57 -3.63 6.26
C TRP A 88 -5.87 -4.52 5.04
N ASP A 89 -6.40 -5.72 5.25
CA ASP A 89 -6.71 -6.63 4.15
C ASP A 89 -7.78 -6.08 3.19
N SER A 90 -8.74 -5.30 3.70
CA SER A 90 -9.80 -4.67 2.88
C SER A 90 -9.29 -3.49 2.04
N GLN A 91 -8.30 -2.74 2.55
CA GLN A 91 -7.75 -1.55 1.90
C GLN A 91 -6.51 -1.81 1.05
N ARG A 92 -5.69 -2.81 1.40
CA ARG A 92 -4.34 -3.05 0.84
C ARG A 92 -4.32 -3.02 -0.68
N SER A 93 -5.16 -3.81 -1.34
CA SER A 93 -5.13 -3.93 -2.81
C SER A 93 -5.47 -2.61 -3.49
N LYS A 94 -6.47 -1.87 -3.00
CA LYS A 94 -6.88 -0.56 -3.51
C LYS A 94 -5.77 0.47 -3.36
N TYR A 95 -5.14 0.51 -2.18
CA TYR A 95 -4.02 1.41 -1.91
C TYR A 95 -2.88 1.18 -2.90
N PHE A 96 -2.41 -0.07 -3.03
CA PHE A 96 -1.29 -0.38 -3.92
C PHE A 96 -1.64 -0.16 -5.39
N SER A 97 -2.86 -0.48 -5.83
CA SER A 97 -3.28 -0.19 -7.20
C SER A 97 -3.21 1.30 -7.52
N ARG A 98 -3.67 2.16 -6.61
CA ARG A 98 -3.56 3.62 -6.76
C ARG A 98 -2.09 4.09 -6.75
N LEU A 99 -1.30 3.62 -5.79
CA LEU A 99 0.12 3.99 -5.66
C LEU A 99 0.89 3.69 -6.96
N TYR A 100 0.72 2.49 -7.51
CA TYR A 100 1.39 2.13 -8.77
C TYR A 100 0.91 3.00 -9.93
N GLN A 101 -0.40 3.26 -10.04
CA GLN A 101 -0.95 4.13 -11.09
C GLN A 101 -0.39 5.55 -11.01
N GLU A 102 -0.26 6.12 -9.81
CA GLU A 102 0.34 7.44 -9.57
C GLU A 102 1.82 7.48 -10.00
N GLU A 103 2.54 6.37 -9.82
CA GLU A 103 3.93 6.21 -10.25
C GLU A 103 4.07 5.81 -11.73
N GLY A 104 2.97 5.69 -12.48
CA GLY A 104 2.97 5.35 -13.91
C GLY A 104 3.11 3.86 -14.22
N PHE A 105 2.82 2.98 -13.26
CA PHE A 105 2.94 1.53 -13.39
C PHE A 105 1.63 0.78 -13.11
N ILE A 106 1.55 -0.47 -13.56
CA ILE A 106 0.46 -1.40 -13.21
C ILE A 106 0.89 -2.20 -11.97
N ASN A 107 0.04 -2.23 -10.93
CA ASN A 107 0.25 -3.06 -9.75
C ASN A 107 0.17 -4.55 -10.11
N MET A 108 1.30 -5.26 -10.09
CA MET A 108 1.33 -6.72 -10.33
C MET A 108 1.65 -7.53 -9.08
N CYS A 109 2.12 -6.92 -7.98
CA CYS A 109 2.39 -7.65 -6.75
C CYS A 109 1.15 -8.26 -6.10
N SER A 110 -0.04 -7.75 -6.46
CA SER A 110 -1.34 -8.21 -5.95
C SER A 110 -2.19 -8.93 -7.00
N ILE A 111 -1.73 -9.02 -8.26
CA ILE A 111 -2.43 -9.75 -9.32
C ILE A 111 -1.79 -11.13 -9.40
N PRO A 112 -2.55 -12.24 -9.29
CA PRO A 112 -1.99 -13.55 -9.58
C PRO A 112 -1.46 -13.55 -11.01
N PHE A 113 -0.19 -13.95 -11.18
CA PHE A 113 0.58 -13.98 -12.44
C PHE A 113 -0.14 -14.67 -13.62
N GLN A 114 -1.27 -15.34 -13.37
CA GLN A 114 -2.05 -16.11 -14.34
C GLN A 114 -3.06 -15.29 -15.19
N SER A 115 -3.16 -13.96 -15.08
CA SER A 115 -4.29 -13.26 -15.74
C SER A 115 -3.97 -12.05 -16.62
N ILE A 116 -2.71 -11.75 -16.91
CA ILE A 116 -2.39 -10.76 -17.95
C ILE A 116 -1.57 -11.45 -19.03
N ALA A 117 -2.22 -11.77 -20.15
CA ALA A 117 -1.53 -12.06 -21.40
C ALA A 117 -0.74 -10.79 -21.79
N PHE A 118 0.54 -10.76 -21.47
CA PHE A 118 1.47 -9.70 -21.89
C PHE A 118 1.67 -9.62 -23.41
N HIS A 119 0.95 -10.45 -24.18
CA HIS A 119 1.04 -10.49 -25.63
C HIS A 119 0.35 -9.31 -26.36
N SER A 120 -0.29 -8.37 -25.65
CA SER A 120 -1.15 -7.37 -26.32
C SER A 120 -0.92 -5.90 -25.95
N MET A 121 0.12 -5.53 -25.19
CA MET A 121 0.43 -4.11 -25.00
C MET A 121 1.57 -3.68 -25.95
N PRO A 122 1.32 -2.81 -26.94
CA PRO A 122 2.38 -2.31 -27.80
C PRO A 122 3.34 -1.48 -26.96
N PHE A 123 4.59 -1.92 -26.88
CA PHE A 123 5.70 -1.07 -26.49
C PHE A 123 5.83 0.02 -27.55
N HIS A 124 5.28 1.20 -27.30
CA HIS A 124 5.65 2.38 -28.06
C HIS A 124 6.96 2.92 -27.50
N SER A 125 8.05 2.47 -28.12
CA SER A 125 9.35 3.14 -28.03
C SER A 125 9.25 4.50 -28.72
N GLY A 126 9.54 5.57 -28.00
CA GLY A 126 9.73 6.93 -28.50
C GLY A 126 11.04 7.49 -27.98
#